data_AF-A0A920F892-F1
#
_entry.id   AF-A0A920F892-F1
#
_cell.length_a   1.000
_cell.length_b   1.000
_cell.length_c   1.000
_cell.angle_alpha   90.00
_cell.angle_beta   90.00
_cell.angle_gamma   90.00
#
_symmetry.space_group_name_H-M   'P 1'
#
loop_
_entity.id
_entity.type
_entity.pdbx_description
1 polymer ?
#
loop_
_entity_poly.entity_id
_entity_poly.type
_entity_poly.pdbx_seq_one_letter_code
_entity_poly.pdbx_strand_id
1 'polypeptide(L)'
;MFFRRKACRLTGVATYVSPDSKEFTILQNNFREFDYLLDGVHGIFHVTISKAQLILSPAYDHGAKEEILQKEWLAKYTELIS
;
A
#
# COMPACT_ATOMS: atom_id res chain seq x y z
N MET A 1 -19.73 12.31 9.89
CA MET A 1 -18.32 12.62 9.55
C MET A 1 -17.85 11.56 8.58
N PHE A 2 -17.83 11.84 7.28
CA PHE A 2 -17.43 10.86 6.27
C PHE A 2 -15.90 10.71 6.29
N PHE A 3 -15.41 9.50 6.57
CA PHE A 3 -14.00 9.17 6.39
C PHE A 3 -13.67 9.29 4.89
N ARG A 4 -12.99 10.37 4.50
CA ARG A 4 -12.42 10.47 3.14
C ARG A 4 -11.32 9.42 3.01
N ARG A 5 -11.35 8.64 1.93
CA ARG A 5 -10.36 7.60 1.63
C ARG A 5 -9.01 8.25 1.30
N LYS A 6 -8.26 8.63 2.33
CA LYS A 6 -6.90 9.14 2.18
C LYS A 6 -5.97 7.96 1.98
N ALA A 7 -5.24 7.96 0.87
CA ALA A 7 -4.19 6.99 0.60
C ALA A 7 -2.80 7.64 0.78
N CYS A 8 -1.81 6.86 1.18
CA CYS A 8 -0.42 7.31 1.23
C CYS A 8 0.48 6.33 0.47
N ARG A 9 1.53 6.85 -0.14
CA ARG A 9 2.63 6.09 -0.70
C ARG A 9 3.80 6.17 0.26
N LEU A 10 4.27 5.01 0.70
CA LEU A 10 5.49 4.88 1.48
C LEU A 10 6.61 4.35 0.59
N THR A 11 7.82 4.87 0.76
CA THR A 11 9.03 4.41 0.07
C THR A 11 10.12 4.23 1.11
N GLY A 12 10.89 3.16 0.97
CA GLY A 12 11.86 2.76 1.96
C GLY A 12 12.70 1.57 1.49
N VAL A 13 13.56 1.10 2.37
CA VAL A 13 14.36 -0.11 2.16
C VAL A 13 13.72 -1.25 2.91
N ALA A 14 13.43 -2.35 2.21
CA ALA A 14 12.92 -3.56 2.82
C ALA A 14 14.08 -4.50 3.16
N THR A 15 14.09 -4.98 4.40
CA THR A 15 14.99 -6.04 4.88
C THR A 15 14.15 -7.27 5.19
N TYR A 16 14.61 -8.42 4.70
CA TYR A 16 13.98 -9.70 4.98
C TYR A 16 14.46 -10.25 6.32
N VAL A 17 13.52 -10.66 7.16
CA VAL A 17 13.75 -11.27 8.47
C VAL A 17 13.29 -12.73 8.40
N SER A 18 14.27 -13.64 8.48
CA SER A 18 14.03 -15.09 8.40
C SER A 18 13.34 -15.62 9.67
N PRO A 19 12.44 -16.62 9.58
CA PRO A 19 11.84 -17.29 10.73
C PRO A 19 12.84 -17.82 11.75
N ASP A 20 14.03 -18.22 11.31
CA ASP A 20 15.09 -18.76 12.17
C ASP A 20 15.82 -17.69 12.99
N SER A 21 15.54 -16.41 12.73
CA SER A 21 16.19 -15.31 13.43
C SER A 21 15.48 -14.96 14.75
N LYS A 22 16.26 -14.54 15.75
CA LYS A 22 15.69 -14.01 17.01
C LYS A 22 14.78 -12.81 16.79
N GLU A 23 15.09 -12.01 15.77
CA GLU A 23 14.34 -10.80 15.43
C GLU A 23 12.94 -11.12 14.90
N PHE A 24 12.77 -12.25 14.20
CA PHE A 24 11.47 -12.74 13.79
C PHE A 24 10.55 -12.98 14.99
N THR A 25 11.02 -13.70 16.02
CA THR A 25 10.22 -13.98 17.22
C THR A 25 9.78 -12.69 17.92
N ILE A 26 10.63 -11.67 17.93
CA ILE A 26 10.29 -10.36 18.50
C ILE A 26 9.19 -9.70 17.67
N LEU A 27 9.37 -9.61 16.34
CA LEU A 27 8.43 -8.96 15.43
C LEU A 27 7.10 -9.70 15.34
N GLN A 28 7.11 -11.03 15.46
CA GLN A 28 5.92 -11.87 15.48
C GLN A 28 4.95 -11.47 16.60
N ASN A 29 5.46 -10.96 17.74
CA ASN A 29 4.59 -10.49 18.83
C ASN A 29 3.71 -9.30 18.43
N ASN A 30 4.09 -8.52 17.42
CA ASN A 30 3.27 -7.42 16.91
C ASN A 30 2.04 -7.90 16.15
N PHE A 31 1.99 -9.18 15.80
CA PHE A 31 0.91 -9.81 15.03
C PHE A 31 0.11 -10.81 15.87
N ARG A 32 0.16 -10.74 17.20
CA ARG A 32 -0.56 -11.67 18.10
C ARG A 32 -2.06 -11.73 17.85
N GLU A 33 -2.68 -10.63 17.45
CA GLU A 33 -4.12 -10.60 17.11
C GLU A 33 -4.43 -11.37 15.81
N PHE A 34 -3.41 -11.72 15.04
CA PHE A 34 -3.48 -12.47 13.79
C PHE A 34 -2.69 -13.78 13.88
N ASP A 35 -2.61 -14.37 15.07
CA ASP A 35 -1.84 -15.59 15.33
C ASP A 35 -2.17 -16.75 14.38
N TYR A 36 -3.43 -16.87 13.99
CA TYR A 36 -3.93 -17.84 13.00
C TYR A 36 -3.32 -17.68 11.60
N LEU A 37 -2.74 -16.53 11.27
CA LEU A 37 -2.02 -16.30 10.01
C LEU A 37 -0.53 -16.58 10.13
N LEU A 38 -0.01 -16.74 11.35
CA LEU A 38 1.43 -16.93 11.58
C LEU A 38 1.87 -18.34 11.19
N ASP A 39 0.97 -19.33 11.30
CA ASP A 39 1.18 -20.67 10.75
C ASP A 39 1.23 -20.59 9.22
N GLY A 40 2.44 -20.70 8.67
CA GLY A 40 2.71 -20.60 7.23
C GLY A 40 3.43 -19.32 6.79
N VAL A 41 3.75 -18.41 7.72
CA VAL A 41 4.58 -17.24 7.37
C VAL A 41 6.02 -17.69 7.10
N HIS A 42 6.50 -17.42 5.89
CA HIS A 42 7.86 -17.76 5.49
C HIS A 42 8.91 -16.74 5.92
N GLY A 43 8.51 -15.54 6.34
CA GLY A 43 9.40 -14.48 6.79
C GLY A 43 8.68 -13.15 6.96
N ILE A 44 9.34 -12.18 7.57
CA ILE A 44 8.80 -10.82 7.76
C ILE A 44 9.65 -9.84 6.96
N PHE A 45 9.00 -8.94 6.22
CA PHE A 45 9.68 -7.79 5.63
C PHE A 45 9.59 -6.60 6.59
N HIS A 46 10.72 -6.15 7.09
CA HIS A 46 10.83 -4.91 7.83
C HIS A 46 11.22 -3.79 6.86
N VAL A 47 10.36 -2.79 6.68
CA VAL A 47 10.62 -1.67 5.77
C VAL A 47 10.99 -0.41 6.55
N THR A 48 12.23 0.02 6.43
CA THR A 48 12.68 1.32 6.93
C THR A 48 12.22 2.41 5.96
N ILE A 49 11.23 3.19 6.38
CA ILE A 49 10.63 4.25 5.55
C ILE A 49 11.59 5.44 5.42
N SER A 50 11.89 5.83 4.19
CA SER A 50 12.68 7.03 3.86
C SER A 50 11.81 8.18 3.36
N LYS A 51 10.62 7.88 2.81
CA LYS A 51 9.68 8.90 2.32
C LYS A 51 8.24 8.44 2.52
N ALA A 52 7.40 9.37 2.93
CA ALA A 52 5.94 9.24 2.91
C ALA A 52 5.34 10.36 2.07
N GLN A 53 4.43 10.03 1.17
CA GLN A 53 3.74 10.98 0.33
C GLN A 53 2.24 10.73 0.38
N LEU A 54 1.46 11.78 0.66
CA LEU A 54 0.01 11.71 0.54
C LEU A 54 -0.36 11.54 -0.94
N ILE A 55 -1.16 10.52 -1.25
CA ILE A 55 -1.73 10.35 -2.58
C ILE A 55 -3.03 11.14 -2.57
N LEU A 56 -3.01 12.28 -3.27
CA LEU A 56 -4.21 13.03 -3.59
C LEU A 56 -4.72 12.50 -4.92
N SER A 57 -5.94 11.97 -4.93
CA SER A 57 -6.60 11.55 -6.17
C SER A 57 -7.98 12.18 -6.23
N PRO A 58 -8.25 13.04 -7.22
CA PRO A 58 -9.60 13.58 -7.43
C PRO A 58 -10.67 12.49 -7.52
N ALA A 59 -10.32 11.33 -8.10
CA ALA A 59 -11.23 10.18 -8.18
C ALA A 59 -11.60 9.60 -6.81
N TYR A 60 -10.62 9.39 -5.92
CA TYR A 60 -10.85 8.81 -4.60
C TYR A 60 -11.29 9.83 -3.54
N ASP A 61 -10.86 11.09 -3.66
CA ASP A 61 -11.08 12.16 -2.70
C ASP A 61 -12.35 12.99 -2.99
N HIS A 62 -12.74 13.12 -4.26
CA HIS A 62 -13.91 13.89 -4.69
C HIS A 62 -15.00 13.03 -5.35
N GLY A 63 -14.78 11.72 -5.52
CA GLY A 63 -15.76 10.82 -6.15
C GLY A 63 -15.96 11.16 -7.63
N ALA A 64 -14.87 11.25 -8.39
CA ALA A 64 -14.98 11.47 -9.84
C ALA A 64 -15.89 10.39 -10.43
N LYS A 65 -16.93 10.84 -11.14
CA LYS A 65 -17.88 9.95 -11.79
C LYS A 65 -17.18 9.14 -12.87
N GLU A 66 -17.56 7.88 -13.00
CA GLU A 66 -16.98 6.93 -13.95
C GLU A 66 -16.91 7.50 -15.38
N GLU A 67 -17.93 8.27 -15.80
CA GLU A 67 -17.98 8.89 -17.13
C GLU A 67 -16.84 9.91 -17.37
N ILE A 68 -16.44 10.66 -16.33
CA ILE A 68 -15.34 11.63 -16.42
C ILE A 68 -14.01 10.90 -16.55
N LEU A 69 -13.82 9.85 -15.74
CA LEU A 69 -12.61 9.03 -15.79
C LEU A 69 -12.45 8.37 -17.16
N GLN A 70 -13.49 7.73 -17.69
CA GLN A 70 -13.43 7.09 -19.01
C GLN A 70 -13.07 8.09 -20.12
N LYS A 71 -13.65 9.29 -20.10
CA LYS A 71 -13.35 10.34 -21.08
C LYS A 71 -11.89 10.79 -21.01
N GLU A 72 -11.37 11.05 -19.81
CA GLU A 72 -9.98 11.49 -19.61
C GLU A 72 -8.97 10.40 -19.99
N TRP A 73 -9.25 9.14 -19.64
CA TRP A 73 -8.41 8.01 -20.02
C TRP A 73 -8.40 7.78 -21.53
N LEU A 74 -9.56 7.85 -22.19
CA LEU A 74 -9.66 7.71 -23.64
C LEU A 74 -8.85 8.79 -24.35
N ALA A 75 -8.98 10.05 -23.93
CA ALA A 75 -8.21 11.17 -24.49
C ALA A 75 -6.70 10.94 -24.35
N LYS A 76 -6.24 10.56 -23.15
CA LYS A 76 -4.83 10.30 -22.87
C LYS A 76 -4.24 9.16 -23.71
N TYR A 77 -4.98 8.06 -23.86
CA TYR A 77 -4.49 6.94 -24.68
C TYR A 77 -4.53 7.23 -26.18
N THR A 78 -5.49 8.04 -26.63
CA THR A 78 -5.54 8.47 -28.04
C THR A 78 -4.32 9.32 -28.39
N GLU A 79 -3.93 10.25 -27.51
CA GLU A 79 -2.74 11.10 -27.68
C GLU A 79 -1.43 10.31 -27.68
N LEU A 80 -1.34 9.22 -26.90
CA LEU A 80 -0.14 8.37 -26.87
C LEU A 80 0.02 7.48 -28.12
N ILE A 81 -1.06 7.28 -28.88
CA ILE A 81 -1.11 6.41 -30.07
C ILE A 81 -1.10 7.23 -31.38
N SER A 82 -1.31 8.55 -31.30
CA SER A 82 -1.16 9.51 -32.41
C SER A 82 0.27 10.00 -32.56
#